data_AF-A0A3R6TE98-F1
#
_entry.id   AF-A0A3R6TE98-F1
#
_cell.length_a   1.000
_cell.length_b   1.000
_cell.length_c   1.000
_cell.angle_alpha   90.00
_cell.angle_beta   90.00
_cell.angle_gamma   90.00
#
_symmetry.space_group_name_H-M   'P 1'
#
loop_
_entity.id
_entity.type
_entity.pdbx_description
1 polymer ?
#
loop_
_entity_poly.entity_id
_entity_poly.type
_entity_poly.pdbx_seq_one_letter_code
_entity_poly.pdbx_strand_id
1 'polypeptide(L)'
;MVKRTQNSGRTELLFSMLLLFVFLLCSIFTVLIGSRVYENIRARDNESFYRDTALSYVLNKVRQADETGAVEVRDEGDTSVLVLTSQINGSLYETWIYTLDGTLRELFTPKDSGLTTADGLEISSCPKLTFLLEDQGGKKLLTICQSSPESETSSCSPAASEGSETQEEDRRVSLLLRSSGGTFTGSTGLHPAESAGNAGY
;
A
#
# COMPACT_ATOMS: atom_id res chain seq x y z
N MET A 1 71.15 -52.13 -9.36
CA MET A 1 69.87 -51.92 -10.08
C MET A 1 68.94 -51.14 -9.16
N VAL A 2 68.84 -49.82 -9.31
CA VAL A 2 68.08 -48.96 -8.38
C VAL A 2 66.64 -48.85 -8.89
N LYS A 3 65.70 -49.36 -8.10
CA LYS A 3 64.26 -49.36 -8.39
C LYS A 3 63.71 -47.96 -8.06
N ARG A 4 63.51 -47.11 -9.06
CA ARG A 4 62.78 -45.84 -8.89
C ARG A 4 61.31 -46.14 -8.71
N THR A 5 60.79 -45.93 -7.51
CA THR A 5 59.35 -45.97 -7.20
C THR A 5 58.63 -44.80 -7.85
N GLN A 6 57.72 -45.13 -8.76
CA GLN A 6 56.89 -44.18 -9.52
C GLN A 6 55.76 -43.66 -8.62
N ASN A 7 55.89 -42.42 -8.15
CA ASN A 7 54.92 -41.71 -7.31
C ASN A 7 54.18 -40.57 -8.06
N SER A 8 54.50 -40.36 -9.35
CA SER A 8 53.97 -39.28 -10.20
C SER A 8 52.45 -39.33 -10.42
N GLY A 9 51.87 -40.53 -10.58
CA GLY A 9 50.42 -40.66 -10.81
C GLY A 9 49.57 -40.25 -9.60
N ARG A 10 50.10 -40.38 -8.37
CA ARG A 10 49.38 -39.96 -7.16
C ARG A 10 49.36 -38.44 -7.03
N THR A 11 50.46 -37.77 -7.37
CA THR A 11 50.52 -36.30 -7.32
C THR A 11 49.67 -35.64 -8.40
N GLU A 12 49.57 -36.23 -9.59
CA GLU A 12 48.70 -35.76 -10.67
C GLU A 12 47.20 -35.88 -10.32
N LEU A 13 46.80 -37.01 -9.72
CA LEU A 13 45.44 -37.21 -9.23
C LEU A 13 45.10 -36.25 -8.07
N LEU A 14 46.02 -36.05 -7.13
CA LEU A 14 45.84 -35.08 -6.04
C LEU A 14 45.71 -33.64 -6.56
N PHE A 15 46.49 -33.28 -7.58
CA PHE A 15 46.41 -31.98 -8.22
C PHE A 15 45.07 -31.78 -8.94
N SER A 16 44.60 -32.79 -9.68
CA SER A 16 43.29 -32.75 -10.35
C SER A 16 42.13 -32.65 -9.36
N MET A 17 42.18 -33.40 -8.25
CA MET A 17 41.19 -33.33 -7.18
C MET A 17 41.19 -31.96 -6.48
N LEU A 18 42.37 -31.37 -6.26
CA LEU A 18 42.49 -30.03 -5.70
C LEU A 18 41.89 -28.97 -6.62
N LEU A 19 42.19 -29.05 -7.92
CA LEU A 19 41.66 -28.11 -8.91
C LEU A 19 40.14 -28.20 -9.01
N LEU A 20 39.58 -29.42 -8.98
CA LEU A 20 38.14 -29.65 -8.95
C LEU A 20 37.50 -29.04 -7.68
N PHE A 21 38.14 -29.20 -6.53
CA PHE A 21 37.64 -28.66 -5.27
C PHE A 21 37.63 -27.12 -5.26
N VAL A 22 38.71 -26.48 -5.72
CA VAL A 22 38.77 -25.02 -5.85
C VAL A 22 37.71 -24.53 -6.84
N PHE A 23 37.52 -25.22 -7.96
CA PHE A 23 36.47 -24.88 -8.92
C PHE A 23 35.07 -24.97 -8.31
N LEU A 24 34.77 -26.04 -7.57
CA LEU A 24 33.50 -26.20 -6.87
C LEU A 24 33.29 -25.08 -5.83
N LEU A 25 34.30 -24.76 -5.03
CA LEU A 25 34.24 -23.66 -4.08
C LEU A 25 33.97 -22.32 -4.78
N CYS A 26 34.69 -22.02 -5.86
CA CYS A 26 34.46 -20.81 -6.66
C CYS A 26 33.03 -20.76 -7.20
N SER A 27 32.50 -21.88 -7.73
CA SER A 27 31.13 -21.94 -8.26
C SER A 27 30.07 -21.69 -7.18
N ILE A 28 30.26 -22.24 -5.97
CA ILE A 28 29.38 -22.02 -4.82
C ILE A 28 29.44 -20.55 -4.39
N PHE A 29 30.64 -19.96 -4.29
CA PHE A 29 30.78 -18.54 -3.96
C PHE A 29 30.17 -17.62 -5.02
N THR A 30 30.33 -17.91 -6.31
CA THR A 30 29.68 -17.14 -7.38
C THR A 30 28.16 -17.18 -7.25
N VAL A 31 27.57 -18.35 -6.97
CA VAL A 31 26.12 -18.49 -6.75
C VAL A 31 25.66 -17.76 -5.49
N LEU A 32 26.41 -17.85 -4.39
CA LEU A 32 26.08 -17.19 -3.12
C LEU A 32 26.24 -15.67 -3.16
N ILE A 33 27.27 -15.16 -3.85
CA ILE A 33 27.46 -13.71 -4.06
C ILE A 33 26.39 -13.21 -5.02
N GLY A 34 26.06 -14.00 -6.06
CA GLY A 34 24.90 -13.76 -6.91
C GLY A 34 23.63 -13.60 -6.08
N SER A 35 23.26 -14.60 -5.27
CA SER A 35 22.04 -14.53 -4.46
C SER A 35 22.05 -13.38 -3.44
N ARG A 36 23.21 -13.06 -2.84
CA ARG A 36 23.33 -11.92 -1.92
C ARG A 36 23.23 -10.57 -2.62
N VAL A 37 23.69 -10.41 -3.86
CA VAL A 37 23.44 -9.18 -4.64
C VAL A 37 21.95 -9.05 -4.98
N TYR A 38 21.25 -10.17 -5.17
CA TYR A 38 19.80 -10.16 -5.42
C TYR A 38 18.97 -9.86 -4.15
N GLU A 39 19.43 -10.23 -2.96
CA GLU A 39 18.73 -9.90 -1.69
C GLU A 39 19.18 -8.59 -1.05
N ASN A 40 20.45 -8.19 -1.18
CA ASN A 40 21.00 -6.99 -0.52
C ASN A 40 20.50 -5.68 -1.15
N ILE A 41 19.91 -5.72 -2.34
CA ILE A 41 19.21 -4.57 -2.92
C ILE A 41 17.78 -4.43 -2.34
N ARG A 42 17.22 -5.48 -1.70
CA ARG A 42 15.86 -5.46 -1.14
C ARG A 42 15.77 -5.06 0.33
N ALA A 43 16.86 -5.20 1.09
CA ALA A 43 16.80 -5.11 2.56
C ALA A 43 17.02 -3.69 3.15
N ARG A 44 17.30 -2.66 2.33
CA ARG A 44 17.40 -1.26 2.79
C ARG A 44 16.31 -0.32 2.29
N ASP A 45 15.41 -0.82 1.43
CA ASP A 45 14.34 -0.02 0.80
C ASP A 45 12.92 -0.54 1.10
N ASN A 46 12.75 -1.63 1.86
CA ASN A 46 11.47 -2.33 1.92
C ASN A 46 10.33 -1.51 2.55
N GLU A 47 10.61 -0.77 3.62
CA GLU A 47 9.60 0.01 4.33
C GLU A 47 9.18 1.26 3.54
N SER A 48 10.14 2.02 3.00
CA SER A 48 9.86 3.16 2.13
C SER A 48 9.17 2.74 0.82
N PHE A 49 9.54 1.59 0.23
CA PHE A 49 8.97 1.09 -1.02
C PHE A 49 7.49 0.69 -0.90
N TYR A 50 7.10 -0.03 0.15
CA TYR A 50 5.68 -0.34 0.38
C TYR A 50 4.86 0.92 0.72
N ARG A 51 5.45 1.85 1.50
CA ARG A 51 4.82 3.14 1.84
C ARG A 51 4.57 4.00 0.60
N ASP A 52 5.55 4.08 -0.30
CA ASP A 52 5.42 4.78 -1.58
C ASP A 52 4.40 4.12 -2.50
N THR A 53 4.32 2.79 -2.49
CA THR A 53 3.37 2.03 -3.32
C THR A 53 1.93 2.26 -2.86
N ALA A 54 1.67 2.18 -1.54
CA ALA A 54 0.35 2.41 -0.97
C ALA A 54 -0.13 3.85 -1.23
N LEU A 55 0.73 4.85 -0.98
CA LEU A 55 0.39 6.25 -1.25
C LEU A 55 0.15 6.51 -2.75
N SER A 56 0.97 5.92 -3.62
CA SER A 56 0.80 6.04 -5.07
C SER A 56 -0.52 5.40 -5.54
N TYR A 57 -0.91 4.29 -4.94
CA TYR A 57 -2.21 3.66 -5.19
C TYR A 57 -3.36 4.61 -4.82
N VAL A 58 -3.34 5.18 -3.61
CA VAL A 58 -4.38 6.12 -3.16
C VAL A 58 -4.42 7.36 -4.07
N LEU A 59 -3.28 7.96 -4.38
CA LEU A 59 -3.20 9.10 -5.29
C LEU A 59 -3.77 8.78 -6.68
N ASN A 60 -3.51 7.58 -7.20
CA ASN A 60 -4.04 7.16 -8.48
C ASN A 60 -5.56 6.94 -8.43
N LYS A 61 -6.08 6.37 -7.34
CA LYS A 61 -7.52 6.23 -7.13
C LYS A 61 -8.22 7.59 -7.05
N VAL A 62 -7.65 8.53 -6.28
CA VAL A 62 -8.15 9.90 -6.22
C VAL A 62 -8.14 10.55 -7.60
N ARG A 63 -7.05 10.42 -8.37
CA ARG A 63 -6.97 10.98 -9.73
C ARG A 63 -7.96 10.35 -10.70
N GLN A 64 -8.23 9.05 -10.58
CA GLN A 64 -9.24 8.36 -11.39
C GLN A 64 -10.66 8.84 -11.04
N ALA A 65 -10.90 9.14 -9.77
CA ALA A 65 -12.16 9.65 -9.27
C ALA A 65 -12.23 11.18 -9.21
N ASP A 66 -11.24 11.92 -9.74
CA ASP A 66 -11.16 13.39 -9.76
C ASP A 66 -12.11 14.00 -10.81
N GLU A 67 -13.36 13.56 -10.73
CA GLU A 67 -14.53 14.17 -11.35
C GLU A 67 -15.19 15.12 -10.33
N THR A 68 -15.93 16.11 -10.83
CA THR A 68 -16.50 17.16 -9.99
C THR A 68 -17.32 16.61 -8.82
N GLY A 69 -16.87 16.91 -7.59
CA GLY A 69 -17.60 16.59 -6.36
C GLY A 69 -17.56 15.11 -5.95
N ALA A 70 -16.77 14.27 -6.65
CA ALA A 70 -16.69 12.84 -6.40
C ALA A 70 -15.81 12.45 -5.20
N VAL A 71 -15.00 13.38 -4.66
CA VAL A 71 -14.10 13.11 -3.53
C VAL A 71 -14.62 13.74 -2.24
N GLU A 72 -14.75 12.92 -1.21
CA GLU A 72 -15.17 13.29 0.13
C GLU A 72 -14.27 12.61 1.18
N VAL A 73 -14.12 13.23 2.35
CA VAL A 73 -13.50 12.61 3.51
C VAL A 73 -14.56 12.47 4.59
N ARG A 74 -14.69 11.26 5.14
CA ARG A 74 -15.61 10.95 6.25
C ARG A 74 -14.81 10.30 7.38
N ASP A 75 -15.26 10.50 8.60
CA ASP A 75 -14.73 9.77 9.74
C ASP A 75 -15.75 8.72 10.17
N GLU A 76 -15.34 7.44 10.18
CA GLU A 76 -16.14 6.31 10.63
C GLU A 76 -15.50 5.78 11.92
N GLY A 77 -16.03 6.20 13.07
CA GLY A 77 -15.42 5.96 14.37
C GLY A 77 -14.05 6.64 14.48
N ASP A 78 -13.00 5.85 14.75
CA ASP A 78 -11.60 6.33 14.82
C ASP A 78 -10.84 6.23 13.48
N THR A 79 -11.54 5.85 12.40
CA THR A 79 -10.96 5.63 11.08
C THR A 79 -11.30 6.77 10.12
N SER A 80 -10.27 7.43 9.60
CA SER A 80 -10.43 8.41 8.51
C SER A 80 -10.62 7.67 7.19
N VAL A 81 -11.74 7.91 6.53
CA VAL A 81 -12.16 7.24 5.29
C VAL A 81 -12.20 8.25 4.14
N LEU A 82 -11.42 7.99 3.10
CA LEU A 82 -11.52 8.68 1.83
C LEU A 82 -12.60 8.03 0.97
N VAL A 83 -13.64 8.77 0.64
CA VAL A 83 -14.77 8.27 -0.16
C VAL A 83 -14.72 8.85 -1.56
N LEU A 84 -14.70 7.96 -2.54
CA LEU A 84 -14.71 8.27 -3.96
C LEU A 84 -16.04 7.80 -4.56
N THR A 85 -16.85 8.74 -5.03
CA THR A 85 -18.17 8.49 -5.57
C THR A 85 -18.11 8.37 -7.09
N SER A 86 -18.75 7.34 -7.66
CA SER A 86 -18.86 7.17 -9.12
C SER A 86 -20.25 6.74 -9.53
N GLN A 87 -20.66 7.09 -10.76
CA GLN A 87 -21.93 6.69 -11.35
C GLN A 87 -21.68 5.62 -12.42
N ILE A 88 -22.21 4.42 -12.23
CA ILE A 88 -22.08 3.30 -13.16
C ILE A 88 -23.48 2.83 -13.53
N ASN A 89 -23.82 2.88 -14.81
CA ASN A 89 -25.15 2.49 -15.32
C ASN A 89 -26.32 3.17 -14.58
N GLY A 90 -26.15 4.44 -14.21
CA GLY A 90 -27.17 5.23 -13.49
C GLY A 90 -27.31 4.91 -11.99
N SER A 91 -26.50 3.98 -11.47
CA SER A 91 -26.43 3.66 -10.04
C SER A 91 -25.19 4.29 -9.40
N LEU A 92 -25.38 4.80 -8.19
CA LEU A 92 -24.33 5.49 -7.44
C LEU A 92 -23.53 4.49 -6.61
N TYR A 93 -22.22 4.47 -6.82
CA TYR A 93 -21.27 3.64 -6.10
C TYR A 93 -20.30 4.51 -5.32
N GLU A 94 -19.85 3.98 -4.20
CA GLU A 94 -18.81 4.55 -3.38
C GLU A 94 -17.64 3.58 -3.29
N THR A 95 -16.43 4.13 -3.38
CA THR A 95 -15.18 3.42 -3.09
C THR A 95 -14.59 4.07 -1.85
N TRP A 96 -14.52 3.32 -0.77
CA TRP A 96 -13.95 3.77 0.49
C TRP A 96 -12.52 3.29 0.59
N ILE A 97 -11.60 4.19 0.92
CA ILE A 97 -10.17 3.92 1.09
C ILE A 97 -9.79 4.37 2.49
N TYR A 98 -9.24 3.46 3.28
CA TYR A 98 -8.91 3.71 4.68
C TYR A 98 -7.83 2.75 5.16
N THR A 99 -7.26 3.04 6.32
CA THR A 99 -6.32 2.14 7.00
C THR A 99 -6.95 1.56 8.25
N LEU A 100 -6.90 0.25 8.37
CA LEU A 100 -7.36 -0.50 9.55
C LEU A 100 -6.30 -1.57 9.87
N ASP A 101 -5.89 -1.63 11.14
CA ASP A 101 -4.90 -2.61 11.65
C ASP A 101 -3.59 -2.64 10.82
N GLY A 102 -3.04 -1.46 10.50
CA GLY A 102 -1.78 -1.34 9.75
C GLY A 102 -1.86 -1.78 8.28
N THR A 103 -3.07 -1.92 7.75
CA THR A 103 -3.33 -2.36 6.37
C THR A 103 -4.21 -1.34 5.66
N LEU A 104 -3.82 -0.98 4.43
CA LEU A 104 -4.65 -0.22 3.51
C LEU A 104 -5.77 -1.13 3.00
N ARG A 105 -7.02 -0.69 3.19
CA ARG A 105 -8.22 -1.39 2.72
C ARG A 105 -8.98 -0.55 1.70
N GLU A 106 -9.66 -1.25 0.79
CA GLU A 106 -10.60 -0.67 -0.16
C GLU A 106 -11.96 -1.39 -0.08
N LEU A 107 -13.04 -0.63 0.03
CA LEU A 107 -14.41 -1.16 -0.06
C LEU A 107 -15.13 -0.49 -1.23
N PHE A 108 -15.47 -1.27 -2.25
CA PHE A 108 -16.30 -0.81 -3.36
C PHE A 108 -17.73 -1.31 -3.18
N THR A 109 -18.69 -0.40 -3.14
CA THR A 109 -20.07 -0.74 -2.80
C THR A 109 -21.07 0.21 -3.44
N PRO A 110 -22.31 -0.23 -3.75
CA PRO A 110 -23.42 0.69 -3.93
C PRO A 110 -23.54 1.61 -2.73
N LYS A 111 -23.96 2.86 -2.96
CA LYS A 111 -24.29 3.78 -1.87
C LYS A 111 -25.38 3.16 -0.98
N ASP A 112 -25.24 3.30 0.33
CA ASP A 112 -26.20 2.82 1.34
C ASP A 112 -26.37 1.28 1.38
N SER A 113 -25.34 0.50 1.04
CA SER A 113 -25.39 -0.97 1.10
C SER A 113 -25.47 -1.56 2.51
N GLY A 114 -25.10 -0.79 3.54
CA GLY A 114 -24.96 -1.26 4.93
C GLY A 114 -23.64 -1.97 5.24
N LEU A 115 -22.68 -1.98 4.30
CA LEU A 115 -21.33 -2.49 4.56
C LEU A 115 -20.52 -1.49 5.41
N THR A 116 -19.54 -2.02 6.13
CA THR A 116 -18.73 -1.29 7.11
C THR A 116 -17.24 -1.35 6.75
N THR A 117 -16.41 -0.61 7.50
CA THR A 117 -14.95 -0.68 7.39
C THR A 117 -14.35 -2.06 7.72
N ALA A 118 -15.14 -2.98 8.28
CA ALA A 118 -14.70 -4.37 8.47
C ALA A 118 -14.78 -5.19 7.17
N ASP A 119 -15.63 -4.79 6.22
CA ASP A 119 -15.94 -5.56 5.00
C ASP A 119 -15.01 -5.22 3.83
N GLY A 120 -14.06 -4.29 4.01
CA GLY A 120 -13.15 -3.89 2.94
C GLY A 120 -12.06 -4.91 2.64
N LEU A 121 -11.67 -4.95 1.38
CA LEU A 121 -10.60 -5.77 0.84
C LEU A 121 -9.24 -5.23 1.28
N GLU A 122 -8.38 -6.10 1.79
CA GLU A 122 -6.99 -5.78 2.11
C GLU A 122 -6.16 -5.61 0.83
N ILE A 123 -5.48 -4.46 0.70
CA ILE A 123 -4.67 -4.12 -0.48
C ILE A 123 -3.19 -4.34 -0.19
N SER A 124 -2.67 -3.71 0.87
CA SER A 124 -1.26 -3.82 1.27
C SER A 124 -1.04 -3.31 2.69
N SER A 125 0.09 -3.68 3.30
CA SER A 125 0.54 -3.05 4.56
C SER A 125 0.77 -1.54 4.35
N CYS A 126 0.25 -0.73 5.27
CA CYS A 126 0.37 0.73 5.21
C CYS A 126 0.22 1.31 6.62
N PRO A 127 1.15 2.20 7.07
CA PRO A 127 0.93 3.00 8.27
C PRO A 127 -0.37 3.82 8.17
N LYS A 128 -0.91 4.24 9.31
CA LYS A 128 -2.19 4.95 9.39
C LYS A 128 -2.20 6.15 8.44
N LEU A 129 -3.22 6.22 7.61
CA LEU A 129 -3.48 7.35 6.73
C LEU A 129 -4.62 8.20 7.30
N THR A 130 -4.41 9.51 7.31
CA THR A 130 -5.43 10.50 7.65
C THR A 130 -5.63 11.40 6.45
N PHE A 131 -6.88 11.74 6.15
CA PHE A 131 -7.23 12.57 5.02
C PHE A 131 -7.79 13.91 5.50
N LEU A 132 -7.43 14.99 4.83
CA LEU A 132 -7.93 16.33 5.09
C LEU A 132 -8.35 16.95 3.76
N LEU A 133 -9.57 17.47 3.68
CA LEU A 133 -10.09 18.11 2.48
C LEU A 133 -10.44 19.57 2.79
N GLU A 134 -9.69 20.50 2.21
CA GLU A 134 -9.85 21.94 2.43
C GLU A 134 -10.35 22.63 1.15
N ASP A 135 -11.20 23.66 1.29
CA ASP A 135 -11.57 24.54 0.17
C ASP A 135 -10.66 25.78 0.14
N GLN A 136 -9.90 25.92 -0.93
CA GLN A 136 -9.03 27.07 -1.19
C GLN A 136 -9.55 27.87 -2.39
N GLY A 137 -10.53 28.74 -2.12
CA GLY A 137 -11.03 29.70 -3.10
C GLY A 137 -11.77 29.06 -4.28
N GLY A 138 -12.59 28.04 -4.00
CA GLY A 138 -13.35 27.31 -5.01
C GLY A 138 -12.56 26.18 -5.65
N LYS A 139 -11.42 25.77 -5.08
CA LYS A 139 -10.69 24.54 -5.42
C LYS A 139 -10.54 23.69 -4.18
N LYS A 140 -10.75 22.39 -4.29
CA LYS A 140 -10.57 21.46 -3.17
C LYS A 140 -9.13 20.96 -3.13
N LEU A 141 -8.47 21.08 -1.98
CA LEU A 141 -7.13 20.55 -1.72
C LEU A 141 -7.26 19.33 -0.80
N LEU A 142 -6.93 18.15 -1.32
CA LEU A 142 -6.83 16.93 -0.52
C LEU A 142 -5.41 16.82 0.02
N THR A 143 -5.26 16.69 1.33
CA THR A 143 -3.99 16.38 2.00
C THR A 143 -4.08 15.00 2.63
N ILE A 144 -3.12 14.15 2.30
CA ILE A 144 -2.95 12.81 2.84
C ILE A 144 -1.78 12.86 3.81
N CYS A 145 -2.03 12.56 5.08
CA CYS A 145 -1.00 12.45 6.12
C CYS A 145 -0.78 10.97 6.43
N GLN A 146 0.48 10.54 6.49
CA GLN A 146 0.83 9.20 6.90
C GLN A 146 1.59 9.27 8.22
N SER A 147 1.12 8.56 9.23
CA SER A 147 1.81 8.46 10.51
C SER A 147 3.07 7.59 10.40
N SER A 148 4.10 7.92 11.17
CA SER A 148 5.24 7.04 11.37
C SER A 148 4.84 5.82 12.23
N PRO A 149 5.39 4.61 12.00
CA PRO A 149 5.01 3.40 12.73
C PRO A 149 5.40 3.38 14.22
N GLU A 150 6.08 4.40 14.77
CA GLU A 150 6.53 4.40 16.18
C GLU A 150 5.53 5.00 17.19
N SER A 151 4.38 5.53 16.73
CA SER A 151 3.48 6.29 17.61
C SER A 151 2.53 5.47 18.51
N GLU A 152 2.49 4.13 18.42
CA GLU A 152 1.49 3.32 19.14
C GLU A 152 2.03 2.44 20.29
N THR A 153 3.32 2.51 20.63
CA THR A 153 3.83 1.79 21.82
C THR A 153 4.75 2.63 22.70
N SER A 154 4.17 3.50 23.53
CA SER A 154 4.84 3.91 24.78
C SER A 154 3.86 4.19 25.91
N SER A 155 3.45 3.12 26.61
CA SER A 155 2.96 3.24 27.98
C SER A 155 4.13 3.61 28.91
N CYS A 156 4.07 4.82 29.46
CA CYS A 156 4.75 5.36 30.64
C CYS A 156 6.01 4.67 31.22
N SER A 157 7.13 5.40 31.22
CA SER A 157 7.95 5.66 32.43
C SER A 157 8.86 6.88 32.21
N PRO A 158 8.95 7.84 33.16
CA PRO A 158 9.79 9.02 33.01
C PRO A 158 11.18 8.76 33.62
N ALA A 159 12.21 8.72 32.79
CA ALA A 159 13.58 8.89 33.24
C ALA A 159 14.32 9.77 32.24
N ALA A 160 14.74 10.94 32.72
CA ALA A 160 15.45 11.95 31.96
C ALA A 160 16.74 11.39 31.34
N SER A 161 16.92 11.64 30.04
CA SER A 161 18.24 11.71 29.41
C SER A 161 18.13 12.63 28.21
N GLU A 162 18.92 13.69 28.24
CA GLU A 162 19.18 14.60 27.13
C GLU A 162 19.77 13.83 25.93
N GLY A 163 19.37 14.21 24.72
CA GLY A 163 20.08 13.83 23.49
C GLY A 163 19.18 13.38 22.34
N SER A 164 19.42 13.98 21.17
CA SER A 164 18.91 13.66 19.83
C SER A 164 17.44 13.97 19.54
N GLU A 165 17.19 15.19 19.04
CA GLU A 165 16.02 15.52 18.23
C GLU A 165 16.13 14.80 16.87
N THR A 166 15.64 13.56 16.78
CA THR A 166 15.21 13.00 15.49
C THR A 166 13.82 13.55 15.21
N GLN A 167 13.77 14.60 14.37
CA GLN A 167 12.52 15.18 13.90
C GLN A 167 11.82 14.13 13.02
N GLU A 168 10.88 13.41 13.61
CA GLU A 168 10.06 12.40 12.95
C GLU A 168 9.02 13.14 12.09
N GLU A 169 9.34 13.33 10.80
CA GLU A 169 8.51 14.10 9.88
C GLU A 169 7.39 13.20 9.34
N ASP A 170 6.17 13.38 9.86
CA ASP A 170 4.95 12.81 9.28
C ASP A 170 4.90 13.17 7.80
N ARG A 171 4.83 12.15 6.94
CA ARG A 171 4.86 12.39 5.49
C ARG A 171 3.49 12.91 5.06
N ARG A 172 3.50 14.08 4.42
CA ARG A 172 2.29 14.74 3.91
C ARG A 172 2.37 14.92 2.41
N VAL A 173 1.29 14.56 1.71
CA VAL A 173 1.15 14.82 0.27
C VAL A 173 -0.16 15.50 0.02
N SER A 174 -0.11 16.62 -0.70
CA SER A 174 -1.29 17.39 -1.08
C SER A 174 -1.55 17.31 -2.58
N LEU A 175 -2.81 17.13 -2.95
CA LEU A 175 -3.30 17.07 -4.32
C LEU A 175 -4.44 18.07 -4.49
N LEU A 176 -4.31 18.96 -5.47
CA LEU A 176 -5.37 19.88 -5.85
C LEU A 176 -6.36 19.17 -6.79
N LEU A 177 -7.62 19.08 -6.38
CA LEU A 177 -8.69 18.44 -7.14
C LEU A 177 -9.27 19.39 -8.19
N ARG A 178 -9.83 18.83 -9.26
CA ARG A 178 -10.57 19.60 -10.26
C ARG A 178 -11.89 20.06 -9.66
N SER A 179 -12.00 21.36 -9.45
CA SER A 179 -13.27 21.98 -9.08
C SER A 179 -13.98 22.52 -10.31
N SER A 180 -15.23 22.11 -10.49
CA SER A 180 -16.24 22.97 -11.10
C SER A 180 -17.43 23.04 -10.14
N GLY A 181 -18.01 24.22 -9.95
CA GLY A 181 -19.06 24.48 -8.95
C GLY A 181 -20.40 23.84 -9.28
N GLY A 182 -20.48 22.51 -9.25
CA GLY A 182 -21.71 21.74 -9.39
C GLY A 182 -21.95 20.88 -8.17
N THR A 183 -22.96 21.21 -7.37
CA THR A 183 -23.56 20.27 -6.41
C THR A 183 -24.11 19.08 -7.19
N PHE A 184 -23.55 17.88 -6.95
CA PHE A 184 -24.10 16.63 -7.45
C PHE A 184 -25.49 16.43 -6.82
N THR A 185 -26.53 16.79 -7.56
CA THR A 185 -27.92 16.58 -7.16
C THR A 185 -28.34 15.22 -7.70
N GLY A 186 -28.18 14.18 -6.89
CA GLY A 186 -28.78 12.88 -7.16
C GLY A 186 -30.30 13.02 -7.15
N SER A 187 -30.93 12.99 -8.33
CA SER A 187 -32.39 12.92 -8.41
C SER A 187 -32.84 11.54 -7.95
N THR A 188 -33.41 11.45 -6.75
CA THR A 188 -34.09 10.28 -6.24
C THR A 188 -35.37 10.04 -7.04
N GLY A 189 -35.25 9.38 -8.19
CA GLY A 189 -36.37 8.86 -8.96
C GLY A 189 -36.89 7.59 -8.31
N LEU A 190 -37.64 7.72 -7.22
CA LEU A 190 -38.42 6.64 -6.65
C LEU A 190 -39.53 6.27 -7.65
N HIS A 191 -39.34 5.20 -8.40
CA HIS A 191 -40.39 4.64 -9.26
C HIS A 191 -41.33 3.80 -8.37
N PRO A 192 -42.62 4.16 -8.20
CA PRO A 192 -43.56 3.26 -7.54
C PRO A 192 -43.82 2.10 -8.50
N ALA A 193 -43.69 0.87 -8.00
CA ALA A 193 -44.15 -0.31 -8.71
C ALA A 193 -45.68 -0.26 -8.81
N GLU A 194 -46.16 -0.06 -10.03
CA GLU A 194 -47.56 0.00 -10.39
C GLU A 194 -48.21 -1.39 -10.22
N SER A 195 -49.23 -1.44 -9.38
CA SER A 195 -50.16 -2.57 -9.24
C SER A 195 -51.04 -2.68 -10.49
N ALA A 196 -50.83 -3.73 -11.27
CA ALA A 196 -51.80 -4.29 -12.21
C ALA A 196 -51.84 -5.81 -11.95
N GLY A 197 -52.97 -6.51 -11.87
CA GLY A 197 -54.30 -6.21 -12.34
C GLY A 197 -54.91 -7.56 -12.71
N ASN A 198 -55.95 -7.94 -11.99
CA ASN A 198 -56.80 -9.11 -12.20
C ASN A 198 -57.46 -9.11 -13.59
N ALA A 199 -57.32 -10.21 -14.34
CA ALA A 199 -58.26 -10.77 -15.33
C ALA A 199 -57.68 -12.15 -15.71
N GLY A 200 -58.33 -13.30 -15.53
CA GLY A 200 -59.68 -13.62 -15.95
C GLY A 200 -59.59 -14.44 -17.25
N TYR A 201 -59.48 -15.77 -17.13
CA TYR A 201 -60.06 -16.87 -17.93
C TYR A 201 -59.37 -18.19 -17.55
#